data_AF-A0A6L2NBP1-F1
#
_entry.id   AF-A0A6L2NBP1-F1
#
_cell.length_a   1.000
_cell.length_b   1.000
_cell.length_c   1.000
_cell.angle_alpha   90.00
_cell.angle_beta   90.00
_cell.angle_gamma   90.00
#
_symmetry.space_group_name_H-M   'P 1'
#
loop_
_entity.id
_entity.type
_entity.pdbx_description
1 polymer ?
#
loop_
_entity_poly.entity_id
_entity_poly.type
_entity_poly.pdbx_seq_one_letter_code
_entity_poly.pdbx_strand_id
1 'polypeptide(L)'
;MKRYLGTADAVRRVATKGAVQCDANGNRMHDFHHHQCAVLSFYTYGPRIWIGYVSGMVQIIDLEGNLIAGRIVHNGPVIKLVVGNGPVYSLATHGSIRGWYISSPVPLDNILRPKLAKREHMYNTLETVKIMVGTWNVGQGKPCQEALISWVGLHASDVDILVVGFQEVELGVGFLAMLTAKETIGVEGISSGQWWQDAIGKAMGEGSAFERVGSKQFAAI
;
A
#
# COMPACT_ATOMS: atom_id res chain seq x y z
N MET A 1 -15.08 3.58 -20.44
CA MET A 1 -15.92 2.40 -20.75
C MET A 1 -15.16 1.52 -21.75
N LYS A 2 -14.75 0.30 -21.39
CA LYS A 2 -14.04 -0.63 -22.30
C LYS A 2 -15.06 -1.46 -23.08
N ARG A 3 -14.89 -1.62 -24.40
CA ARG A 3 -15.77 -2.38 -25.32
C ARG A 3 -15.02 -3.57 -25.89
N TYR A 4 -15.69 -4.71 -26.06
CA TYR A 4 -15.19 -5.83 -26.86
C TYR A 4 -16.36 -6.46 -27.65
N LEU A 5 -16.07 -6.89 -28.88
CA LEU A 5 -16.98 -7.66 -29.74
C LEU A 5 -16.82 -9.15 -29.44
N GLY A 6 -17.92 -9.84 -29.13
CA GLY A 6 -18.00 -11.29 -29.18
C GLY A 6 -18.43 -11.77 -30.56
N THR A 7 -18.09 -12.99 -30.95
CA THR A 7 -18.60 -13.62 -32.16
C THR A 7 -20.12 -13.78 -32.07
N ALA A 8 -20.80 -13.24 -33.09
CA ALA A 8 -22.25 -12.99 -33.25
C ALA A 8 -22.78 -11.75 -32.49
N ASP A 9 -22.69 -10.59 -33.15
CA ASP A 9 -23.55 -9.39 -33.05
C ASP A 9 -23.92 -8.78 -31.68
N ALA A 10 -23.21 -9.10 -30.59
CA ALA A 10 -23.42 -8.48 -29.29
C ALA A 10 -22.14 -7.82 -28.74
N VAL A 11 -22.24 -6.53 -28.43
CA VAL A 11 -21.16 -5.76 -27.75
C VAL A 11 -21.41 -5.83 -26.25
N ARG A 12 -20.48 -6.39 -25.47
CA ARG A 12 -20.61 -6.41 -24.01
C ARG A 12 -19.87 -5.26 -23.37
N ARG A 13 -20.51 -4.62 -22.40
CA ARG A 13 -19.97 -3.51 -21.62
C ARG A 13 -20.07 -3.86 -20.15
N VAL A 14 -19.09 -3.43 -19.37
CA VAL A 14 -19.13 -3.59 -17.92
C VAL A 14 -19.44 -2.25 -17.28
N ALA A 15 -20.41 -2.26 -16.37
CA ALA A 15 -20.83 -1.13 -15.56
C ALA A 15 -20.28 -1.25 -14.14
N THR A 16 -20.40 -0.17 -13.37
CA THR A 16 -19.77 -0.02 -12.06
C THR A 16 -20.18 -1.06 -11.03
N LYS A 17 -21.28 -1.80 -11.21
CA LYS A 17 -21.78 -2.83 -10.26
C LYS A 17 -22.18 -4.15 -10.94
N GLY A 18 -21.87 -4.35 -12.23
CA GLY A 18 -22.35 -5.51 -12.97
C GLY A 18 -21.91 -5.52 -14.44
N ALA A 19 -22.20 -6.62 -15.13
CA ALA A 19 -21.98 -6.72 -16.57
C ALA A 19 -23.28 -6.41 -17.32
N VAL A 20 -23.19 -5.67 -18.42
CA VAL A 20 -24.31 -5.27 -19.26
C VAL A 20 -24.10 -5.84 -20.66
N GLN A 21 -25.06 -6.61 -21.14
CA GLN A 21 -25.10 -7.05 -22.52
C GLN A 21 -25.80 -5.99 -23.37
N CYS A 22 -25.14 -5.61 -24.47
CA CYS A 22 -25.75 -4.76 -25.48
C CYS A 22 -25.78 -5.48 -26.83
N ASP A 23 -26.73 -5.11 -27.68
CA ASP A 23 -26.72 -5.52 -29.09
C ASP A 23 -25.60 -4.80 -29.87
N ALA A 24 -25.44 -5.13 -31.15
CA ALA A 24 -24.49 -4.47 -32.05
C ALA A 24 -24.71 -2.95 -32.18
N ASN A 25 -25.96 -2.50 -32.00
CA ASN A 25 -26.35 -1.09 -32.06
C ASN A 25 -26.07 -0.35 -30.74
N GLY A 26 -25.65 -1.06 -29.69
CA GLY A 26 -25.36 -0.52 -28.37
C GLY A 26 -26.58 -0.37 -27.47
N ASN A 27 -27.74 -0.92 -27.85
CA ASN A 27 -28.93 -0.96 -27.01
C ASN A 27 -28.72 -1.97 -25.88
N ARG A 28 -29.13 -1.60 -24.67
CA ARG A 28 -29.07 -2.46 -23.49
C ARG A 28 -30.07 -3.60 -23.62
N MET A 29 -29.60 -4.83 -23.51
CA MET A 29 -30.44 -6.04 -23.55
C MET A 29 -30.64 -6.63 -22.15
N HIS A 30 -29.53 -6.97 -21.47
CA HIS A 30 -29.57 -7.66 -20.18
C HIS A 30 -28.53 -7.13 -19.20
N ASP A 31 -28.85 -7.26 -17.92
CA ASP A 31 -27.99 -6.90 -16.80
C ASP A 31 -27.69 -8.10 -15.91
N PHE A 32 -26.42 -8.28 -15.60
CA PHE A 32 -25.95 -9.36 -14.73
C PHE A 32 -25.33 -8.76 -13.47
N HIS A 33 -25.92 -9.08 -12.32
CA HIS A 33 -25.52 -8.59 -11.00
C HIS A 33 -25.23 -9.77 -10.06
N HIS A 34 -24.06 -10.39 -10.21
CA HIS A 34 -23.63 -11.56 -9.41
C HIS A 34 -22.81 -11.21 -8.17
N HIS A 35 -22.42 -9.96 -8.02
CA HIS A 35 -21.60 -9.51 -6.89
C HIS A 35 -21.88 -8.05 -6.57
N GLN A 36 -21.86 -7.70 -5.28
CA GLN A 36 -22.26 -6.37 -4.80
C GLN A 36 -21.16 -5.30 -5.00
N CYS A 37 -19.91 -5.73 -5.10
CA CYS A 37 -18.77 -4.83 -5.27
C CYS A 37 -18.58 -4.41 -6.73
N ALA A 38 -17.87 -3.29 -6.92
CA ALA A 38 -17.65 -2.73 -8.24
C ALA A 38 -16.77 -3.60 -9.13
N VAL A 39 -17.11 -3.66 -10.42
CA VAL A 39 -16.27 -4.31 -11.44
C VAL A 39 -15.20 -3.34 -11.92
N LEU A 40 -13.94 -3.77 -11.91
CA LEU A 40 -12.80 -2.95 -12.32
C LEU A 40 -12.14 -3.45 -13.60
N SER A 41 -12.20 -4.75 -13.83
CA SER A 41 -11.65 -5.37 -15.04
C SER A 41 -12.53 -6.51 -15.48
N PHE A 42 -12.50 -6.80 -16.77
CA PHE A 42 -13.12 -8.00 -17.32
C PHE A 42 -12.38 -8.40 -18.59
N TYR A 43 -12.52 -9.66 -18.98
CA TYR A 43 -11.98 -10.19 -20.22
C TYR A 43 -12.85 -11.33 -20.73
N THR A 44 -13.07 -11.40 -22.03
CA THR A 44 -13.85 -12.46 -22.68
C THR A 44 -12.93 -13.40 -23.44
N TYR A 45 -13.03 -14.70 -23.17
CA TYR A 45 -12.31 -15.73 -23.91
C TYR A 45 -13.21 -16.92 -24.19
N GLY A 46 -13.42 -17.22 -25.48
CA GLY A 46 -14.37 -18.24 -25.90
C GLY A 46 -15.76 -17.98 -25.31
N PRO A 47 -16.43 -19.00 -24.73
CA PRO A 47 -17.78 -18.85 -24.16
C PRO A 47 -17.77 -18.30 -22.72
N ARG A 48 -16.66 -17.74 -22.24
CA ARG A 48 -16.50 -17.33 -20.83
C ARG A 48 -16.13 -15.86 -20.70
N ILE A 49 -16.71 -15.23 -19.69
CA ILE A 49 -16.41 -13.86 -19.30
C ILE A 49 -15.80 -13.90 -17.91
N TRP A 50 -14.56 -13.45 -17.82
CA TRP A 50 -13.83 -13.28 -16.56
C TRP A 50 -14.03 -11.86 -16.07
N ILE A 51 -14.33 -11.71 -14.79
CA ILE A 51 -14.69 -10.43 -14.18
C ILE A 51 -13.87 -10.25 -12.91
N GLY A 52 -13.18 -9.13 -12.79
CA GLY A 52 -12.35 -8.74 -11.65
C GLY A 52 -12.99 -7.59 -10.87
N TYR A 53 -13.13 -7.78 -9.57
CA TYR A 53 -13.84 -6.87 -8.67
C TYR A 53 -12.89 -6.06 -7.77
N VAL A 54 -13.40 -4.95 -7.23
CA VAL A 54 -12.72 -4.15 -6.20
C VAL A 54 -12.46 -4.93 -4.90
N SER A 55 -13.25 -5.98 -4.63
CA SER A 55 -13.08 -6.87 -3.47
C SER A 55 -11.90 -7.85 -3.60
N GLY A 56 -11.19 -7.87 -4.73
CA GLY A 56 -10.19 -8.91 -5.02
C GLY A 56 -10.77 -10.23 -5.51
N MET A 57 -12.09 -10.27 -5.77
CA MET A 57 -12.76 -11.42 -6.37
C MET A 57 -12.52 -11.48 -7.88
N VAL A 58 -12.37 -12.71 -8.38
CA VAL A 58 -12.50 -13.02 -9.81
C VAL A 58 -13.71 -13.96 -9.97
N GLN A 59 -14.64 -13.59 -10.85
CA GLN A 59 -15.76 -14.43 -11.27
C GLN A 59 -15.64 -14.82 -12.74
N ILE A 60 -16.28 -15.94 -13.07
CA ILE A 60 -16.40 -16.46 -14.42
C ILE A 60 -17.90 -16.68 -14.67
N ILE A 61 -18.42 -16.06 -15.71
CA ILE A 61 -19.79 -16.27 -16.19
C ILE A 61 -19.78 -16.80 -17.63
N ASP A 62 -20.83 -17.48 -18.05
CA ASP A 62 -21.04 -17.86 -19.45
C ASP A 62 -21.60 -16.69 -20.29
N LEU A 63 -21.92 -16.94 -21.56
CA LEU A 63 -22.50 -15.94 -22.44
C LEU A 63 -23.96 -15.66 -22.10
N GLU A 64 -24.68 -16.61 -21.55
CA GLU A 64 -26.06 -16.48 -21.09
C GLU A 64 -26.14 -15.65 -19.79
N GLY A 65 -24.99 -15.45 -19.13
CA GLY A 65 -24.82 -14.70 -17.91
C GLY A 65 -25.00 -15.53 -16.65
N ASN A 66 -24.98 -16.85 -16.73
CA ASN A 66 -24.97 -17.73 -15.57
C ASN A 66 -23.58 -17.73 -14.93
N LEU A 67 -23.55 -17.79 -13.59
CA LEU A 67 -22.31 -17.88 -12.84
C LEU A 67 -21.72 -19.29 -12.95
N ILE A 68 -20.52 -19.40 -13.52
CA ILE A 68 -19.78 -20.66 -13.61
C ILE A 68 -18.93 -20.86 -12.33
N ALA A 69 -18.20 -19.82 -11.92
CA ALA A 69 -17.31 -19.89 -10.77
C ALA A 69 -17.01 -18.50 -10.20
N GLY A 70 -16.60 -18.46 -8.93
CA GLY A 70 -16.18 -17.21 -8.30
C GLY A 70 -15.33 -17.46 -7.06
N ARG A 71 -14.23 -16.72 -6.92
CA ARG A 71 -13.35 -16.84 -5.75
C ARG A 71 -12.64 -15.53 -5.44
N ILE A 72 -12.49 -15.23 -4.15
CA ILE A 72 -11.59 -14.17 -3.67
C ILE A 72 -10.16 -14.64 -3.87
N VAL A 73 -9.42 -13.95 -4.73
CA VAL A 73 -8.07 -14.35 -5.16
C VAL A 73 -7.02 -13.31 -4.78
N HIS A 74 -7.38 -12.04 -4.60
CA HIS A 74 -6.44 -11.00 -4.18
C HIS A 74 -6.90 -10.36 -2.86
N ASN A 75 -5.95 -9.82 -2.08
CA ASN A 75 -6.25 -8.99 -0.91
C ASN A 75 -6.32 -7.51 -1.32
N GLY A 76 -6.93 -7.25 -2.47
CA GLY A 76 -7.00 -5.92 -3.04
C GLY A 76 -7.67 -5.91 -4.42
N PRO A 77 -8.07 -4.73 -4.92
CA PRO A 77 -8.82 -4.59 -6.17
C PRO A 77 -8.15 -5.24 -7.40
N VAL A 78 -8.93 -5.98 -8.21
CA VAL A 78 -8.45 -6.62 -9.45
C VAL A 78 -8.52 -5.65 -10.63
N ILE A 79 -7.39 -5.02 -10.94
CA ILE A 79 -7.31 -3.90 -11.90
C ILE A 79 -7.11 -4.34 -13.34
N LYS A 80 -6.63 -5.57 -13.58
CA LYS A 80 -6.42 -6.07 -14.94
C LYS A 80 -6.63 -7.58 -15.02
N LEU A 81 -7.27 -7.99 -16.10
CA LEU A 81 -7.37 -9.38 -16.55
C LEU A 81 -6.79 -9.45 -17.96
N VAL A 82 -5.95 -10.45 -18.22
CA VAL A 82 -5.35 -10.70 -19.53
C VAL A 82 -5.33 -12.19 -19.82
N VAL A 83 -5.39 -12.56 -21.10
CA VAL A 83 -5.21 -13.94 -21.53
C VAL A 83 -3.90 -14.05 -22.31
N GLY A 84 -3.08 -15.02 -21.93
CA GLY A 84 -1.87 -15.39 -22.66
C GLY A 84 -2.13 -16.52 -23.65
N ASN A 85 -1.11 -17.31 -23.98
CA ASN A 85 -1.24 -18.52 -24.79
C ASN A 85 -1.94 -19.66 -24.01
N GLY A 86 -3.20 -19.47 -23.62
CA GLY A 86 -4.06 -20.47 -22.96
C GLY A 86 -4.44 -20.18 -21.51
N PRO A 87 -3.58 -19.58 -20.66
CA PRO A 87 -3.99 -19.14 -19.33
C PRO A 87 -4.64 -17.76 -19.26
N VAL A 88 -5.48 -17.56 -18.25
CA VAL A 88 -5.94 -16.23 -17.82
C VAL A 88 -5.11 -15.78 -16.63
N TYR A 89 -4.72 -14.51 -16.61
CA TYR A 89 -4.00 -13.87 -15.52
C TYR A 89 -4.76 -12.67 -14.97
N SER A 90 -4.71 -12.49 -13.66
CA SER A 90 -5.22 -11.32 -12.95
C SER A 90 -4.08 -10.54 -12.29
N LEU A 91 -4.21 -9.21 -12.27
CA LEU A 91 -3.32 -8.28 -11.57
C LEU A 91 -4.14 -7.46 -10.56
N ALA A 92 -3.66 -7.39 -9.32
CA ALA A 92 -4.23 -6.53 -8.28
C ALA A 92 -3.44 -5.23 -8.09
N THR A 93 -4.06 -4.24 -7.42
CA THR A 93 -3.43 -2.94 -7.10
C THR A 93 -2.13 -3.07 -6.31
N HIS A 94 -2.03 -4.09 -5.44
CA HIS A 94 -0.85 -4.36 -4.65
C HIS A 94 0.24 -5.13 -5.42
N GLY A 95 0.13 -5.23 -6.75
CA GLY A 95 1.14 -5.82 -7.63
C GLY A 95 1.12 -7.34 -7.75
N SER A 96 0.27 -8.07 -7.03
CA SER A 96 0.28 -9.53 -7.19
C SER A 96 -0.39 -9.99 -8.48
N ILE A 97 0.19 -11.05 -9.04
CA ILE A 97 -0.28 -11.70 -10.25
C ILE A 97 -0.70 -13.12 -9.88
N ARG A 98 -1.86 -13.54 -10.38
CA ARG A 98 -2.32 -14.94 -10.30
C ARG A 98 -2.73 -15.41 -11.69
N GLY A 99 -2.73 -16.73 -11.90
CA GLY A 99 -3.18 -17.28 -13.17
C GLY A 99 -3.82 -18.64 -13.06
N TRP A 100 -4.64 -18.98 -14.05
CA TRP A 100 -5.37 -20.24 -14.15
C TRP A 100 -5.38 -20.72 -15.60
N TYR A 101 -5.40 -22.04 -15.79
CA TYR A 101 -5.72 -22.59 -17.10
C TYR A 101 -7.19 -22.32 -17.43
N ILE A 102 -7.50 -22.01 -18.69
CA ILE A 102 -8.90 -21.83 -19.09
C ILE A 102 -9.67 -23.15 -18.97
N SER A 103 -9.02 -24.29 -19.18
CA SER A 103 -9.63 -25.62 -19.05
C SER A 103 -9.75 -26.12 -17.62
N SER A 104 -9.08 -25.50 -16.62
CA SER A 104 -9.03 -26.01 -15.25
C SER A 104 -8.88 -24.90 -14.22
N PRO A 105 -9.63 -24.95 -13.09
CA PRO A 105 -9.56 -23.96 -12.02
C PRO A 105 -8.27 -24.05 -11.18
N VAL A 106 -7.31 -24.91 -11.55
CA VAL A 106 -6.05 -25.07 -10.83
C VAL A 106 -5.16 -23.83 -11.00
N PRO A 107 -4.72 -23.19 -9.91
CA PRO A 107 -3.81 -22.05 -9.98
C PRO A 107 -2.47 -22.42 -10.60
N LEU A 108 -1.92 -21.50 -11.39
CA LEU A 108 -0.62 -21.59 -12.03
C LEU A 108 0.53 -21.10 -11.13
N ASP A 109 0.23 -20.73 -9.89
CA ASP A 109 1.18 -20.08 -8.97
C ASP A 109 2.48 -20.91 -8.81
N ASN A 110 2.37 -22.25 -8.77
CA ASN A 110 3.51 -23.16 -8.67
C ASN A 110 4.44 -23.14 -9.90
N ILE A 111 3.93 -22.75 -11.07
CA ILE A 111 4.71 -22.62 -12.32
C ILE A 111 5.18 -21.18 -12.49
N LEU A 112 4.34 -20.21 -12.15
CA LEU A 112 4.62 -18.79 -12.30
C LEU A 112 5.71 -18.32 -11.35
N ARG A 113 5.63 -18.69 -10.07
CA ARG A 113 6.54 -18.20 -9.03
C ARG A 113 8.01 -18.54 -9.35
N PRO A 114 8.39 -19.79 -9.73
CA PRO A 114 9.78 -20.08 -10.11
C PRO A 114 10.23 -19.35 -11.38
N LYS A 115 9.34 -19.16 -12.36
CA LYS A 115 9.66 -18.45 -13.60
C LYS A 115 9.89 -16.95 -13.36
N LEU A 116 9.07 -16.34 -12.52
CA LEU A 116 9.22 -14.93 -12.12
C LEU A 116 10.48 -14.76 -11.28
N ALA A 117 10.72 -15.60 -10.27
CA ALA A 117 11.92 -15.53 -9.45
C ALA A 117 13.23 -15.58 -10.27
N LYS A 118 13.29 -16.39 -11.33
CA LYS A 118 14.46 -16.40 -12.25
C LYS A 118 14.67 -15.10 -13.03
N ARG A 119 13.63 -14.28 -13.16
CA ARG A 119 13.63 -12.98 -13.88
C ARG A 119 13.57 -11.81 -12.93
N GLU A 120 13.79 -12.04 -11.64
CA GLU A 120 13.68 -11.02 -10.60
C GLU A 120 14.51 -9.77 -10.92
N HIS A 121 15.74 -9.96 -11.39
CA HIS A 121 16.64 -8.88 -11.83
C HIS A 121 16.09 -7.98 -12.95
N MET A 122 15.03 -8.39 -13.67
CA MET A 122 14.42 -7.58 -14.72
C MET A 122 13.39 -6.59 -14.18
N TYR A 123 12.84 -6.83 -12.99
CA TYR A 123 11.72 -6.05 -12.45
C TYR A 123 11.91 -5.63 -10.98
N ASN A 124 12.97 -6.09 -10.32
CA ASN A 124 13.40 -5.62 -9.02
C ASN A 124 14.69 -4.82 -9.17
N THR A 125 14.69 -3.62 -8.59
CA THR A 125 15.90 -2.84 -8.35
C THR A 125 16.29 -3.05 -6.89
N LEU A 126 17.55 -3.39 -6.65
CA LEU A 126 18.12 -3.37 -5.31
C LEU A 126 18.68 -1.97 -5.06
N GLU A 127 18.07 -1.25 -4.14
CA GLU A 127 18.56 0.05 -3.68
C GLU A 127 19.08 -0.09 -2.25
N THR A 128 20.13 0.65 -1.94
CA THR A 128 20.66 0.72 -0.58
C THR A 128 19.94 1.83 0.15
N VAL A 129 19.28 1.49 1.25
CA VAL A 129 18.64 2.48 2.15
C VAL A 129 19.58 2.73 3.32
N LYS A 130 20.02 3.97 3.50
CA LYS A 130 20.84 4.42 4.62
C LYS A 130 19.95 4.88 5.75
N ILE A 131 20.09 4.22 6.90
CA ILE A 131 19.32 4.53 8.11
C ILE A 131 20.27 5.09 9.17
N MET A 132 19.99 6.31 9.65
CA MET A 132 20.67 6.89 10.79
C MET A 132 19.80 6.74 12.03
N VAL A 133 20.39 6.21 13.09
CA VAL A 133 19.73 6.07 14.39
C VAL A 133 20.47 6.90 15.42
N GLY A 134 19.79 7.87 16.02
CA GLY A 134 20.31 8.73 17.07
C GLY A 134 19.54 8.57 18.37
N THR A 135 20.21 8.75 19.50
CA THR A 135 19.55 8.84 20.81
C THR A 135 19.98 10.11 21.53
N TRP A 136 19.04 10.74 22.23
CA TRP A 136 19.33 11.88 23.11
C TRP A 136 18.82 11.61 24.52
N ASN A 137 19.67 11.81 25.52
CA ASN A 137 19.26 11.78 26.91
C ASN A 137 18.60 13.12 27.26
N VAL A 138 17.28 13.14 27.41
CA VAL A 138 16.55 14.38 27.70
C VAL A 138 16.88 14.96 29.07
N GLY A 139 17.46 14.17 29.97
CA GLY A 139 18.00 14.63 31.25
C GLY A 139 19.19 15.59 31.10
N GLN A 140 19.87 15.61 29.94
CA GLN A 140 20.92 16.59 29.63
C GLN A 140 20.37 17.94 29.15
N GLY A 141 19.04 18.08 29.08
CA GLY A 141 18.38 19.29 28.64
C GLY A 141 18.21 19.39 27.13
N LYS A 142 17.63 20.52 26.70
CA LYS A 142 17.31 20.84 25.30
C LYS A 142 18.54 21.47 24.63
N PRO A 143 19.09 20.88 23.56
CA PRO A 143 20.20 21.46 22.81
C PRO A 143 19.77 22.71 22.05
N CYS A 144 20.74 23.56 21.72
CA CYS A 144 20.52 24.67 20.79
C CYS A 144 20.39 24.14 19.34
N GLN A 145 19.90 24.99 18.45
CA GLN A 145 19.65 24.61 17.05
C GLN A 145 20.95 24.18 16.34
N GLU A 146 22.06 24.86 16.60
CA GLU A 146 23.36 24.59 16.00
C GLU A 146 23.89 23.21 16.41
N ALA A 147 23.68 22.82 17.67
CA ALA A 147 24.04 21.50 18.16
C ALA A 147 23.20 20.39 17.50
N LEU A 148 21.90 20.63 17.28
CA LEU A 148 21.04 19.69 16.55
C LEU A 148 21.44 19.57 15.08
N ILE A 149 21.76 20.68 14.41
CA ILE A 149 22.28 20.66 13.04
C ILE A 149 23.59 19.88 13.00
N SER A 150 24.51 20.13 13.93
CA SER A 150 25.77 19.39 14.00
C SER A 150 25.59 17.90 14.28
N TRP A 151 24.55 17.52 15.04
CA TRP A 151 24.31 16.14 15.43
C TRP A 151 23.59 15.34 14.33
N VAL A 152 22.45 15.83 13.84
CA VAL A 152 21.62 15.11 12.84
C VAL A 152 21.55 15.83 11.50
N GLY A 153 21.51 17.17 11.50
CA GLY A 153 21.30 17.96 10.28
C GLY A 153 22.42 17.83 9.24
N LEU A 154 23.68 17.69 9.67
CA LEU A 154 24.83 17.51 8.76
C LEU A 154 24.76 16.20 7.97
N HIS A 155 24.02 15.20 8.45
CA HIS A 155 23.85 13.92 7.79
C HIS A 155 22.58 13.84 6.94
N ALA A 156 21.78 14.92 6.89
CA ALA A 156 20.52 14.95 6.18
C ALA A 156 20.66 14.57 4.69
N SER A 157 21.73 15.00 4.00
CA SER A 157 21.90 14.68 2.57
C SER A 157 22.41 13.28 2.27
N ASP A 158 22.83 12.49 3.28
CA ASP A 158 23.42 11.16 3.10
C ASP A 158 22.58 10.04 3.73
N VAL A 159 21.37 10.33 4.17
CA VAL A 159 20.51 9.39 4.90
C VAL A 159 19.11 9.39 4.31
N ASP A 160 18.53 8.21 4.13
CA ASP A 160 17.17 8.05 3.62
C ASP A 160 16.14 8.01 4.76
N ILE A 161 16.52 7.46 5.92
CA ILE A 161 15.65 7.33 7.09
C ILE A 161 16.40 7.77 8.35
N LEU A 162 15.83 8.74 9.06
CA LEU A 162 16.27 9.13 10.40
C LEU A 162 15.33 8.58 11.47
N VAL A 163 15.89 7.91 12.47
CA VAL A 163 15.19 7.50 13.68
C VAL A 163 15.87 8.14 14.89
N VAL A 164 15.11 8.90 15.69
CA VAL A 164 15.62 9.51 16.92
C VAL A 164 14.87 8.99 18.13
N GLY A 165 15.60 8.42 19.09
CA GLY A 165 15.09 8.02 20.39
C GLY A 165 15.40 9.07 21.46
N PHE A 166 14.39 9.45 22.25
CA PHE A 166 14.56 10.33 23.40
C PHE A 166 14.41 9.51 24.67
N GLN A 167 15.48 9.45 25.49
CA GLN A 167 15.50 8.67 26.72
C GLN A 167 15.56 9.59 27.93
N GLU A 168 14.67 9.36 28.90
CA GLU A 168 14.84 9.83 30.28
C GLU A 168 15.71 8.83 31.01
N VAL A 169 16.99 9.15 31.23
CA VAL A 169 17.81 8.37 32.16
C VAL A 169 17.53 8.92 33.55
N GLU A 170 17.10 8.08 34.49
CA GLU A 170 16.96 8.44 35.90
C GLU A 170 18.31 8.94 36.42
N LEU A 171 18.44 10.26 36.50
CA LEU A 171 19.52 10.92 37.20
C LEU A 171 19.10 10.95 38.68
N GLY A 172 19.99 10.54 39.58
CA GLY A 172 19.69 10.31 41.00
C GLY A 172 19.13 11.53 41.76
N VAL A 173 18.89 11.36 43.06
CA VAL A 173 18.13 12.22 43.99
C VAL A 173 18.26 13.76 43.81
N GLY A 174 19.40 14.28 43.33
CA GLY A 174 19.59 15.70 43.02
C GLY A 174 18.82 16.21 41.78
N PHE A 175 18.54 15.36 40.79
CA PHE A 175 17.73 15.69 39.62
C PHE A 175 16.23 15.73 39.95
N LEU A 176 15.76 14.81 40.82
CA LEU A 176 14.40 14.87 41.40
C LEU A 176 14.17 16.19 42.15
N ALA A 177 15.13 16.63 42.96
CA ALA A 177 15.02 17.90 43.68
C ALA A 177 14.91 19.13 42.74
N MET A 178 15.62 19.12 41.62
CA MET A 178 15.54 20.15 40.58
C MET A 178 14.22 20.07 39.80
N LEU A 179 13.74 18.87 39.47
CA LEU A 179 12.44 18.66 38.82
C LEU A 179 11.30 19.15 39.71
N THR A 180 11.30 18.86 41.02
CA THR A 180 10.30 19.39 41.96
C THR A 180 10.32 20.91 42.05
N ALA A 181 11.49 21.55 41.89
CA ALA A 181 11.60 23.01 41.83
C ALA A 181 11.09 23.62 40.50
N LYS A 182 11.08 22.84 39.41
CA LYS A 182 10.53 23.23 38.10
C LYS A 182 9.04 22.91 37.95
N GLU A 183 8.55 21.88 38.65
CA GLU A 183 7.18 21.37 38.55
C GLU A 183 6.12 22.29 39.19
N THR A 184 6.54 23.30 39.96
CA THR A 184 5.69 24.42 40.39
C THR A 184 5.14 25.26 39.23
N ILE A 185 5.60 25.02 38.00
CA ILE A 185 5.13 25.63 36.76
C ILE A 185 4.62 24.51 35.85
N GLY A 186 3.56 23.82 36.27
CA GLY A 186 2.98 22.68 35.56
C GLY A 186 2.60 23.00 34.09
N VAL A 187 2.59 21.95 33.25
CA VAL A 187 2.19 21.88 31.81
C VAL A 187 3.36 21.56 30.82
N GLU A 188 4.29 20.65 31.15
CA GLU A 188 5.42 20.32 30.22
C GLU A 188 5.34 18.96 29.46
N GLY A 189 4.44 18.04 29.83
CA GLY A 189 4.47 16.65 29.29
C GLY A 189 4.16 16.49 27.78
N ILE A 190 3.24 17.30 27.23
CA ILE A 190 2.87 17.29 25.80
C ILE A 190 3.72 18.29 25.01
N SER A 191 4.07 19.42 25.63
CA SER A 191 4.86 20.48 25.00
C SER A 191 6.32 20.08 24.79
N SER A 192 6.91 19.24 25.66
CA SER A 192 8.29 18.77 25.51
C SER A 192 8.46 17.81 24.32
N GLY A 193 7.55 16.85 24.16
CA GLY A 193 7.55 15.92 23.02
C GLY A 193 7.33 16.64 21.69
N GLN A 194 6.43 17.62 21.65
CA GLN A 194 6.21 18.46 20.48
C GLN A 194 7.44 19.31 20.16
N TRP A 195 8.06 19.93 21.17
CA TRP A 195 9.28 20.71 21.00
C TRP A 195 10.39 19.89 20.35
N TRP A 196 10.61 18.66 20.80
CA TRP A 196 11.63 17.78 20.21
C TRP A 196 11.36 17.47 18.75
N GLN A 197 10.11 17.18 18.40
CA GLN A 197 9.75 16.91 17.02
C GLN A 197 10.02 18.14 16.13
N ASP A 198 9.64 19.33 16.59
CA ASP A 198 9.81 20.56 15.81
C ASP A 198 11.29 20.98 15.71
N ALA A 199 12.06 20.77 16.77
CA ALA A 199 13.50 21.07 16.80
C ALA A 199 14.29 20.16 15.85
N ILE A 200 14.00 18.85 15.84
CA ILE A 200 14.59 17.91 14.89
C ILE A 200 14.12 18.21 13.47
N GLY A 201 12.80 18.44 13.28
CA GLY A 201 12.24 18.81 11.99
C GLY A 201 12.94 20.02 11.38
N LYS A 202 13.13 21.07 12.18
CA LYS A 202 13.87 22.27 11.76
C LYS A 202 15.34 21.97 11.45
N ALA A 203 16.01 21.14 12.26
CA ALA A 203 17.41 20.76 12.02
C ALA A 203 17.60 19.94 10.72
N MET A 204 16.58 19.17 10.34
CA MET A 204 16.58 18.33 9.14
C MET A 204 15.98 19.03 7.90
N GLY A 205 15.48 20.26 8.03
CA GLY A 205 14.83 20.95 6.92
C GLY A 205 13.49 20.34 6.52
N GLU A 206 12.65 19.99 7.48
CA GLU A 206 11.32 19.41 7.27
C GLU A 206 10.48 20.20 6.25
N GLY A 207 9.84 19.48 5.33
CA GLY A 207 9.07 20.05 4.22
C GLY A 207 9.91 20.44 2.99
N SER A 208 11.25 20.39 3.09
CA SER A 208 12.16 20.62 1.96
C SER A 208 13.06 19.42 1.69
N ALA A 209 13.79 18.93 2.70
CA ALA A 209 14.71 17.81 2.58
C ALA A 209 14.18 16.51 3.20
N PHE A 210 13.39 16.63 4.28
CA PHE A 210 12.79 15.49 4.97
C PHE A 210 11.28 15.66 5.17
N GLU A 211 10.58 14.54 5.26
CA GLU A 211 9.18 14.47 5.68
C GLU A 211 9.06 13.64 6.95
N ARG A 212 8.28 14.14 7.92
CA ARG A 212 8.02 13.43 9.17
C ARG A 212 6.95 12.36 8.94
N VAL A 213 7.37 11.10 9.02
CA VAL A 213 6.47 9.94 8.81
C VAL A 213 5.72 9.49 10.08
N GLY A 214 6.18 9.87 11.27
CA GLY A 214 5.48 9.56 12.51
C GLY A 214 6.29 9.85 13.78
N SER A 215 5.60 9.87 14.91
CA SER A 215 6.19 9.97 16.25
C SER A 215 5.35 9.18 17.25
N LYS A 216 5.99 8.66 18.30
CA LYS A 216 5.30 7.95 19.39
C LYS A 216 5.97 8.28 20.71
N GLN A 217 5.20 8.86 21.62
CA GLN A 217 5.62 9.04 23.01
C GLN A 217 5.26 7.77 23.79
N PHE A 218 6.25 7.18 24.44
CA PHE A 218 6.04 6.11 25.40
C PHE A 218 6.05 6.75 26.79
N ALA A 219 4.89 6.79 27.45
CA ALA A 219 4.84 7.14 28.87
C ALA A 219 5.40 5.96 29.67
N ALA A 220 6.24 6.26 30.68
CA ALA A 220 6.56 5.28 31.71
C ALA A 220 5.25 4.83 32.38
N ILE A 221 5.02 3.52 32.40
CA ILE A 221 3.99 2.89 33.23
C ILE A 221 4.62 2.60 34.58
#